data_AF-A0A965VM08-F1
#
_entry.id   AF-A0A965VM08-F1
#
_cell.length_a   1.000
_cell.length_b   1.000
_cell.length_c   1.000
_cell.angle_alpha   90.00
_cell.angle_beta   90.00
_cell.angle_gamma   90.00
#
_symmetry.space_group_name_H-M   'P 1'
#
loop_
_entity.id
_entity.type
_entity.pdbx_description
1 polymer ?
#
loop_
_entity_poly.entity_id
_entity_poly.type
_entity_poly.pdbx_seq_one_letter_code
_entity_poly.pdbx_strand_id
1 'polypeptide(L)'
;DHLQTASSQLQTEFKDLLIQPQISDYTADWQLPPALQGAGKRVIFFPGSTLGNFSPSQAHHFFQQCAQHLPGGALLLGVDLIKAPELLHAAYNDAQGVTAAFNLNLLARANRELGTNFDMTQFAHSAFYNAPLQRIEMHLQSLCAQHVQLDGQRFDFAQGETLHTEYSHKFTLTGVQQAASMAGLQAGPVWTDPLQWFGLLWLNIPSTLETAR
;
A
#
# COMPACT_ATOMS: atom_id res chain seq x y z
N ASP A 1 -14.61 13.00 1.44
CA ASP A 1 -14.20 14.41 1.63
C ASP A 1 -12.80 14.74 1.12
N HIS A 2 -11.75 14.01 1.51
CA HIS A 2 -10.38 14.32 1.07
C HIS A 2 -10.17 14.24 -0.46
N LEU A 3 -10.65 13.19 -1.13
CA LEU A 3 -10.51 13.04 -2.59
C LEU A 3 -11.12 14.21 -3.37
N GLN A 4 -12.31 14.66 -2.98
CA GLN A 4 -12.99 15.77 -3.63
C GLN A 4 -12.22 17.08 -3.42
N THR A 5 -11.77 17.33 -2.19
CA THR A 5 -10.96 18.51 -1.86
C THR A 5 -9.68 18.57 -2.70
N ALA A 6 -8.92 17.46 -2.75
CA ALA A 6 -7.70 17.38 -3.55
C ALA A 6 -7.98 17.57 -5.05
N SER A 7 -9.07 16.99 -5.55
CA SER A 7 -9.46 17.13 -6.96
C SER A 7 -9.84 18.56 -7.32
N SER A 8 -10.59 19.26 -6.46
CA SER A 8 -10.94 20.67 -6.67
C SER A 8 -9.71 21.59 -6.63
N GLN A 9 -8.75 21.31 -5.76
CA GLN A 9 -7.48 22.04 -5.70
C GLN A 9 -6.68 21.85 -6.99
N LEU A 10 -6.48 20.60 -7.42
CA LEU A 10 -5.78 20.29 -8.66
C LEU A 10 -6.46 20.89 -9.89
N GLN A 11 -7.80 20.90 -9.94
CA GLN A 11 -8.54 21.48 -11.06
C GLN A 11 -8.38 23.00 -11.14
N THR A 12 -8.19 23.65 -9.98
CA THR A 12 -7.92 25.08 -9.91
C THR A 12 -6.50 25.41 -10.38
N GLU A 13 -5.53 24.57 -10.02
CA GLU A 13 -4.12 24.72 -10.38
C GLU A 13 -3.87 24.40 -11.87
N PHE A 14 -4.44 23.31 -12.38
CA PHE A 14 -4.29 22.83 -13.76
C PHE A 14 -5.60 22.96 -14.54
N LYS A 15 -5.93 24.19 -14.94
CA LYS A 15 -7.23 24.53 -15.56
C LYS A 15 -7.54 23.74 -16.83
N ASP A 16 -6.53 23.42 -17.62
CA ASP A 16 -6.68 22.72 -18.90
C ASP A 16 -6.58 21.19 -18.77
N LEU A 17 -6.27 20.69 -17.56
CA LEU A 17 -6.21 19.25 -17.29
C LEU A 17 -7.59 18.76 -16.82
N LEU A 18 -8.11 17.73 -17.48
CA LEU A 18 -9.32 17.04 -17.03
C LEU A 18 -9.01 16.22 -15.78
N ILE A 19 -9.58 16.59 -14.63
CA ILE A 19 -9.42 15.85 -13.38
C ILE A 19 -10.74 15.19 -13.00
N GLN A 20 -10.74 13.86 -12.93
CA GLN A 20 -11.92 13.04 -12.60
C GLN A 20 -11.63 12.16 -11.38
N PRO A 21 -12.12 12.51 -10.18
CA PRO A 21 -11.97 11.66 -9.00
C PRO A 21 -12.73 10.35 -9.17
N GLN A 22 -12.09 9.24 -8.78
CA GLN A 22 -12.72 7.92 -8.73
C GLN A 22 -12.61 7.36 -7.31
N ILE A 23 -13.73 6.89 -6.76
CA ILE A 23 -13.77 6.19 -5.47
C ILE A 23 -13.78 4.70 -5.77
N SER A 24 -12.71 4.00 -5.42
CA SER A 24 -12.58 2.57 -5.64
C SER A 24 -11.58 1.97 -4.66
N ASP A 25 -11.70 0.67 -4.42
CA ASP A 25 -10.70 -0.13 -3.74
C ASP A 25 -9.76 -0.74 -4.79
N TYR A 26 -8.54 -0.22 -4.85
CA TYR A 26 -7.54 -0.68 -5.83
C TYR A 26 -6.96 -2.08 -5.51
N THR A 27 -7.37 -2.69 -4.39
CA THR A 27 -7.05 -4.08 -4.05
C THR A 27 -8.07 -5.10 -4.60
N ALA A 28 -9.22 -4.61 -5.07
CA ALA A 28 -10.25 -5.39 -5.76
C ALA A 28 -10.18 -5.16 -7.27
N ASP A 29 -11.08 -5.78 -8.03
CA ASP A 29 -11.26 -5.46 -9.44
C ASP A 29 -11.73 -4.00 -9.58
N TRP A 30 -10.97 -3.21 -10.34
CA TRP A 30 -11.29 -1.82 -10.63
C TRP A 30 -11.50 -1.60 -12.12
N GLN A 31 -12.24 -0.55 -12.47
CA GLN A 31 -12.43 -0.13 -13.84
C GLN A 31 -11.92 1.29 -13.98
N LEU A 32 -11.21 1.54 -15.06
CA LEU A 32 -10.84 2.90 -15.43
C LEU A 32 -11.90 3.51 -16.34
N PRO A 33 -12.12 4.84 -16.27
CA PRO A 33 -12.93 5.52 -17.26
C PRO A 33 -12.36 5.27 -18.67
N PRO A 34 -13.21 5.29 -19.71
CA PRO A 34 -12.78 5.16 -21.09
C PRO A 34 -11.65 6.13 -21.42
N ALA A 35 -10.69 5.69 -22.22
CA ALA A 35 -9.63 6.57 -22.67
C ALA A 35 -10.22 7.73 -23.49
N LEU A 36 -9.73 8.95 -23.24
CA LEU A 36 -10.09 10.10 -24.06
C LEU A 36 -9.50 9.93 -25.46
N GLN A 37 -10.25 10.31 -26.49
CA GLN A 37 -9.76 10.27 -27.87
C GLN A 37 -8.50 11.15 -28.01
N GLY A 38 -7.44 10.59 -28.59
CA GLY A 38 -6.17 11.30 -28.80
C GLY A 38 -5.29 11.48 -27.56
N ALA A 39 -5.65 10.94 -26.39
CA ALA A 39 -4.93 11.17 -25.13
C ALA A 39 -3.58 10.44 -24.96
N GLY A 40 -3.01 9.90 -26.03
CA GLY A 40 -1.71 9.24 -26.00
C GLY A 40 -1.66 8.04 -25.05
N LYS A 41 -0.50 7.84 -24.41
CA LYS A 41 -0.23 6.70 -23.52
C LYS A 41 -0.84 6.94 -22.14
N ARG A 42 -1.65 6.00 -21.62
CA ARG A 42 -2.11 6.01 -20.23
C ARG A 42 -1.00 5.53 -19.30
N VAL A 43 -0.81 6.23 -18.19
CA VAL A 43 0.19 5.89 -17.17
C VAL A 43 -0.49 5.85 -15.80
N ILE A 44 -0.36 4.74 -15.08
CA ILE A 44 -0.65 4.71 -13.64
C ILE A 44 0.57 5.25 -12.90
N PHE A 45 0.35 6.18 -11.98
CA PHE A 45 1.37 6.66 -11.05
C PHE A 45 1.07 6.12 -9.65
N PHE A 46 1.97 5.28 -9.12
CA PHE A 46 1.81 4.62 -7.82
C PHE A 46 3.07 4.79 -6.95
N PRO A 47 3.34 6.00 -6.42
CA PRO A 47 4.67 6.37 -5.93
C PRO A 47 4.98 6.02 -4.48
N GLY A 48 4.00 5.76 -3.63
CA GLY A 48 4.20 5.78 -2.16
C GLY A 48 4.79 4.51 -1.55
N SER A 49 5.25 3.55 -2.36
CA SER A 49 5.51 2.17 -1.91
C SER A 49 4.30 1.49 -1.26
N THR A 50 3.08 1.94 -1.59
CA THR A 50 1.82 1.34 -1.14
C THR A 50 1.67 -0.12 -1.59
N LEU A 51 2.38 -0.53 -2.65
CA LEU A 51 2.50 -1.93 -3.05
C LEU A 51 3.07 -2.80 -1.91
N GLY A 52 3.87 -2.22 -1.02
CA GLY A 52 4.40 -2.87 0.17
C GLY A 52 3.33 -3.34 1.17
N ASN A 53 2.13 -2.78 1.11
CA ASN A 53 1.02 -3.16 1.97
C ASN A 53 0.28 -4.41 1.47
N PHE A 54 0.64 -4.91 0.28
CA PHE A 54 0.01 -6.07 -0.32
C PHE A 54 0.78 -7.34 0.04
N SER A 55 0.04 -8.43 0.23
CA SER A 55 0.64 -9.76 0.14
C SER A 55 1.17 -10.02 -1.28
N PRO A 56 2.07 -10.99 -1.48
CA PRO A 56 2.59 -11.32 -2.80
C PRO A 56 1.50 -11.61 -3.85
N SER A 57 0.40 -12.26 -3.46
CA SER A 57 -0.73 -12.54 -4.36
C SER A 57 -1.51 -11.27 -4.73
N GLN A 58 -1.74 -10.37 -3.77
CA GLN A 58 -2.38 -9.08 -4.02
C GLN A 58 -1.52 -8.18 -4.92
N ALA A 59 -0.20 -8.16 -4.73
CA ALA A 59 0.73 -7.45 -5.60
C ALA A 59 0.71 -8.00 -7.04
N HIS A 60 0.69 -9.33 -7.18
CA HIS A 60 0.56 -9.96 -8.50
C HIS A 60 -0.78 -9.61 -9.16
N HIS A 61 -1.89 -9.70 -8.44
CA HIS A 61 -3.21 -9.32 -8.95
C HIS A 61 -3.26 -7.85 -9.38
N PHE A 62 -2.68 -6.93 -8.60
CA PHE A 62 -2.57 -5.52 -8.97
C PHE A 62 -1.83 -5.32 -10.30
N PHE A 63 -0.71 -6.03 -10.52
CA PHE A 63 -0.01 -5.97 -11.80
C PHE A 63 -0.85 -6.54 -12.95
N GLN A 64 -1.59 -7.62 -12.74
CA GLN A 64 -2.51 -8.18 -13.75
C GLN A 64 -3.61 -7.18 -14.13
N GLN A 65 -4.21 -6.50 -13.15
CA GLN A 65 -5.18 -5.43 -13.40
C GLN A 65 -4.55 -4.30 -14.23
N CYS A 66 -3.33 -3.89 -13.91
CA CYS A 66 -2.60 -2.91 -14.72
C CYS A 66 -2.44 -3.39 -16.18
N ALA A 67 -2.02 -4.64 -16.39
CA ALA A 67 -1.86 -5.22 -17.71
C ALA A 67 -3.17 -5.24 -18.51
N GLN A 68 -4.27 -5.58 -17.85
CA GLN A 68 -5.60 -5.67 -18.45
C GLN A 68 -6.17 -4.30 -18.86
N HIS A 69 -6.02 -3.29 -18.01
CA HIS A 69 -6.70 -2.00 -18.18
C HIS A 69 -5.89 -0.94 -18.95
N LEU A 70 -4.59 -1.17 -19.17
CA LEU A 70 -3.68 -0.22 -19.84
C LEU A 70 -2.88 -0.85 -20.98
N PRO A 71 -3.49 -1.51 -21.97
CA PRO A 71 -2.75 -2.04 -23.13
C PRO A 71 -1.99 -0.90 -23.85
N GLY A 72 -0.68 -1.08 -24.03
CA GLY A 72 0.22 -0.06 -24.60
C GLY A 72 0.59 1.08 -23.65
N GLY A 73 0.14 1.00 -22.39
CA GLY A 73 0.36 1.96 -21.31
C GLY A 73 1.67 1.76 -20.56
N ALA A 74 1.72 2.32 -19.35
CA ALA A 74 2.79 2.10 -18.39
C ALA A 74 2.33 2.24 -16.94
N LEU A 75 3.16 1.73 -16.03
CA LEU A 75 3.08 1.94 -14.59
C LEU A 75 4.38 2.60 -14.11
N LEU A 76 4.27 3.75 -13.46
CA LEU A 76 5.35 4.40 -12.73
C LEU A 76 5.21 4.05 -11.25
N LEU A 77 6.00 3.09 -10.79
CA LEU A 77 5.88 2.46 -9.47
C LEU A 77 7.00 2.92 -8.54
N GLY A 78 6.65 3.44 -7.37
CA GLY A 78 7.59 3.69 -6.28
C GLY A 78 7.62 2.51 -5.31
N VAL A 79 8.81 2.08 -4.88
CA VAL A 79 9.01 1.01 -3.91
C VAL A 79 10.09 1.37 -2.89
N ASP A 80 9.82 1.05 -1.63
CA ASP A 80 10.77 1.18 -0.54
C ASP A 80 11.71 -0.03 -0.55
N LEU A 81 13.01 0.24 -0.71
CA LEU A 81 14.01 -0.81 -0.93
C LEU A 81 14.48 -1.40 0.40
N ILE A 82 14.93 -2.65 0.36
CA ILE A 82 15.57 -3.30 1.50
C ILE A 82 16.80 -2.48 1.90
N LYS A 83 16.90 -2.17 3.19
CA LYS A 83 17.99 -1.43 3.82
C LYS A 83 18.29 -2.03 5.20
N ALA A 84 19.23 -1.44 5.93
CA ALA A 84 19.64 -1.93 7.24
C ALA A 84 18.40 -2.07 8.18
N PRO A 85 18.23 -3.23 8.86
CA PRO A 85 17.04 -3.48 9.69
C PRO A 85 16.81 -2.43 10.77
N GLU A 86 17.87 -1.79 11.28
CA GLU A 86 17.79 -0.76 12.32
C GLU A 86 17.15 0.52 11.77
N LEU A 87 17.45 0.88 10.51
CA LEU A 87 16.81 2.00 9.83
C LEU A 87 15.32 1.71 9.57
N LEU A 88 15.01 0.49 9.14
CA LEU A 88 13.63 0.06 8.95
C LEU A 88 12.87 0.08 10.28
N HIS A 89 13.47 -0.43 11.35
CA HIS A 89 12.86 -0.43 12.67
C HIS A 89 12.60 0.99 13.19
N ALA A 90 13.58 1.90 13.06
CA ALA A 90 13.46 3.28 13.50
C ALA A 90 12.39 4.08 12.74
N ALA A 91 12.19 3.78 11.45
CA ALA A 91 11.18 4.46 10.63
C ALA A 91 9.73 4.15 11.06
N TYR A 92 9.50 3.00 11.69
CA TYR A 92 8.17 2.58 12.16
C TYR A 92 7.99 2.66 13.68
N ASN A 93 9.08 2.90 14.41
CA ASN A 93 9.09 3.16 15.85
C ASN A 93 9.69 4.55 16.12
N ASP A 94 9.11 5.57 15.50
CA ASP A 94 9.62 6.93 15.61
C ASP A 94 9.55 7.44 17.06
N ALA A 95 10.61 8.14 17.50
CA ALA A 95 10.72 8.62 18.87
C ALA A 95 9.65 9.67 19.25
N GLN A 96 8.98 10.26 18.26
CA GLN A 96 7.90 11.22 18.48
C GLN A 96 6.55 10.54 18.72
N GLY A 97 6.45 9.21 18.54
CA GLY A 97 5.25 8.43 18.77
C GLY A 97 4.15 8.61 17.71
N VAL A 98 4.46 9.20 16.56
CA VAL A 98 3.49 9.49 15.51
C VAL A 98 2.95 8.20 14.89
N THR A 99 3.82 7.23 14.61
CA THR A 99 3.45 5.93 14.04
C THR A 99 2.66 5.09 15.04
N ALA A 100 2.98 5.19 16.33
CA ALA A 100 2.22 4.54 17.39
C ALA A 100 0.80 5.11 17.49
N ALA A 101 0.66 6.44 17.48
CA ALA A 101 -0.64 7.10 17.49
C ALA A 101 -1.47 6.75 16.24
N PHE A 102 -0.83 6.69 15.07
CA PHE A 102 -1.46 6.24 13.83
C PHE A 102 -1.98 4.80 13.94
N ASN A 103 -1.18 3.87 14.48
CA ASN A 103 -1.59 2.48 14.62
C ASN A 103 -2.76 2.32 15.61
N LEU A 104 -2.66 2.95 16.78
CA LEU A 104 -3.72 2.92 17.81
C LEU A 104 -5.03 3.56 17.35
N ASN A 105 -4.97 4.52 16.42
CA ASN A 105 -6.16 5.14 15.86
C ASN A 105 -7.09 4.11 15.16
N LEU A 106 -6.59 2.96 14.73
CA LEU A 106 -7.44 1.86 14.24
C LEU A 106 -8.46 1.41 15.29
N LEU A 107 -8.05 1.30 16.55
CA LEU A 107 -8.95 0.93 17.65
C LEU A 107 -9.97 2.04 17.92
N ALA A 108 -9.54 3.31 17.89
CA ALA A 108 -10.44 4.45 18.03
C ALA A 108 -11.53 4.47 16.95
N ARG A 109 -11.16 4.17 15.70
CA ARG A 109 -12.10 4.04 14.58
C ARG A 109 -13.02 2.85 14.76
N ALA A 110 -12.50 1.69 15.13
CA ALA A 110 -13.32 0.50 15.40
C ALA A 110 -14.35 0.77 16.50
N ASN A 111 -13.98 1.47 17.58
CA ASN A 111 -14.92 1.84 18.64
C ASN A 111 -16.04 2.74 18.10
N ARG A 112 -15.68 3.76 17.31
CA ARG A 112 -16.63 4.74 16.78
C ARG A 112 -17.54 4.18 15.68
N GLU A 113 -16.98 3.40 14.77
CA GLU A 113 -17.63 3.01 13.50
C GLU A 113 -18.25 1.62 13.57
N LEU A 114 -17.70 0.72 14.39
CA LEU A 114 -18.15 -0.66 14.52
C LEU A 114 -18.76 -0.94 15.92
N GLY A 115 -18.81 0.06 16.80
CA GLY A 115 -19.38 -0.09 18.14
C GLY A 115 -18.57 -0.98 19.08
N THR A 116 -17.27 -1.17 18.79
CA THR A 116 -16.38 -1.93 19.69
C THR A 116 -16.05 -1.16 20.97
N ASN A 117 -15.47 -1.86 21.95
CA ASN A 117 -15.15 -1.32 23.28
C ASN A 117 -13.67 -1.49 23.65
N PHE A 118 -12.75 -1.38 22.68
CA PHE A 118 -11.32 -1.40 22.96
C PHE A 118 -10.95 -0.33 23.99
N ASP A 119 -10.32 -0.73 25.11
CA ASP A 119 -9.57 0.20 25.96
C ASP A 119 -8.18 0.40 25.35
N MET A 120 -8.04 1.50 24.60
CA MET A 120 -6.81 1.83 23.90
C MET A 120 -5.60 1.98 24.84
N THR A 121 -5.81 2.25 26.13
CA THR A 121 -4.72 2.34 27.11
C THR A 121 -4.10 0.99 27.44
N GLN A 122 -4.80 -0.10 27.12
CA GLN A 122 -4.36 -1.48 27.30
C GLN A 122 -3.74 -2.09 26.05
N PHE A 123 -3.47 -1.29 25.01
CA PHE A 123 -2.76 -1.73 23.82
C PHE A 123 -1.51 -0.88 23.60
N ALA A 124 -0.41 -1.53 23.24
CA ALA A 124 0.82 -0.87 22.82
C ALA A 124 1.11 -1.13 21.34
N HIS A 125 1.65 -0.12 20.67
CA HIS A 125 2.23 -0.29 19.35
C HIS A 125 3.46 -1.20 19.42
N SER A 126 3.57 -2.14 18.48
CA SER A 126 4.74 -2.97 18.28
C SER A 126 5.01 -3.09 16.78
N ALA A 127 6.19 -2.66 16.33
CA ALA A 127 6.61 -2.82 14.94
C ALA A 127 8.00 -3.46 14.87
N PHE A 128 8.14 -4.49 14.05
CA PHE A 128 9.39 -5.23 13.91
C PHE A 128 9.64 -5.63 12.46
N TYR A 129 10.92 -5.84 12.12
CA TYR A 129 11.31 -6.32 10.81
C TYR A 129 11.34 -7.85 10.78
N ASN A 130 10.45 -8.45 9.98
CA ASN A 130 10.44 -9.86 9.68
C ASN A 130 11.37 -10.15 8.50
N ALA A 131 12.64 -10.43 8.80
CA ALA A 131 13.68 -10.61 7.79
C ALA A 131 13.41 -11.75 6.78
N PRO A 132 12.94 -12.95 7.19
CA PRO A 132 12.56 -14.01 6.26
C PRO A 132 11.50 -13.59 5.23
N LEU A 133 10.57 -12.71 5.61
CA LEU A 133 9.51 -12.21 4.74
C LEU A 133 9.79 -10.82 4.15
N GLN A 134 10.96 -10.26 4.46
CA GLN A 134 11.44 -8.94 4.01
C GLN A 134 10.43 -7.81 4.21
N ARG A 135 9.79 -7.75 5.38
CA ARG A 135 8.74 -6.77 5.67
C ARG A 135 8.80 -6.24 7.08
N ILE A 136 8.31 -5.01 7.27
CA ILE A 136 7.88 -4.56 8.59
C ILE A 136 6.48 -5.12 8.84
N GLU A 137 6.23 -5.58 10.06
CA GLU A 137 4.90 -5.91 10.56
C GLU A 137 4.56 -4.91 11.66
N MET A 138 3.40 -4.28 11.56
CA MET A 138 2.84 -3.45 12.62
C MET A 138 1.75 -4.20 13.35
N HIS A 139 1.80 -4.15 14.67
CA HIS A 139 0.91 -4.86 15.57
C HIS A 139 0.45 -3.93 16.70
N LEU A 140 -0.69 -4.29 17.28
CA LEU A 140 -1.17 -3.77 18.55
C LEU A 140 -1.14 -4.91 19.57
N GLN A 141 -0.27 -4.79 20.57
CA GLN A 141 -0.07 -5.79 21.61
C GLN A 141 -0.94 -5.47 22.82
N SER A 142 -1.72 -6.46 23.26
CA SER A 142 -2.49 -6.38 24.50
C SER A 142 -1.57 -6.38 25.73
N LEU A 143 -1.71 -5.40 26.60
CA LEU A 143 -0.89 -5.24 27.82
C LEU A 143 -1.39 -6.08 28.99
N CYS A 144 -2.65 -6.54 28.92
CA CYS A 144 -3.28 -7.38 29.92
C CYS A 144 -4.18 -8.43 29.26
N ALA A 145 -4.73 -9.36 30.05
CA ALA A 145 -5.85 -10.17 29.58
C ALA A 145 -7.11 -9.30 29.57
N GLN A 146 -7.75 -9.17 28.40
CA GLN A 146 -8.93 -8.34 28.20
C GLN A 146 -9.83 -8.93 27.13
N HIS A 147 -11.02 -8.35 26.94
CA HIS A 147 -11.93 -8.77 25.89
C HIS A 147 -12.56 -7.57 25.20
N VAL A 148 -12.89 -7.77 23.93
CA VAL A 148 -13.53 -6.77 23.08
C VAL A 148 -14.83 -7.35 22.55
N GLN A 149 -15.87 -6.53 22.50
CA GLN A 149 -17.16 -6.87 21.94
C GLN A 149 -17.31 -6.25 20.55
N LEU A 150 -17.85 -7.01 19.62
CA LEU A 150 -18.23 -6.57 18.28
C LEU A 150 -19.48 -7.34 17.88
N ASP A 151 -20.56 -6.64 17.54
CA ASP A 151 -21.83 -7.25 17.10
C ASP A 151 -22.35 -8.37 18.02
N GLY A 152 -22.21 -8.19 19.34
CA GLY A 152 -22.62 -9.15 20.36
C GLY A 152 -21.71 -10.38 20.49
N GLN A 153 -20.62 -10.45 19.72
CA GLN A 153 -19.57 -11.45 19.87
C GLN A 153 -18.45 -10.93 20.77
N ARG A 154 -17.88 -11.83 21.58
CA ARG A 154 -16.75 -11.55 22.46
C ARG A 154 -15.48 -12.12 21.83
N PHE A 155 -14.46 -11.29 21.75
CA PHE A 155 -13.09 -11.64 21.35
C PHE A 155 -12.18 -11.45 22.56
N ASP A 156 -11.53 -12.53 22.99
CA ASP A 156 -10.59 -12.51 24.11
C ASP A 156 -9.18 -12.23 23.61
N PHE A 157 -8.43 -11.43 24.37
CA PHE A 157 -7.01 -11.19 24.18
C PHE A 157 -6.26 -11.61 25.44
N ALA A 158 -5.26 -12.48 25.30
CA ALA A 158 -4.32 -12.75 26.37
C ALA A 158 -3.33 -11.57 26.54
N GLN A 159 -2.70 -11.47 27.72
CA GLN A 159 -1.57 -10.56 27.89
C GLN A 159 -0.46 -10.93 26.90
N GLY A 160 0.04 -9.94 26.17
CA GLY A 160 1.08 -10.09 25.16
C GLY A 160 0.58 -10.55 23.80
N GLU A 161 -0.69 -10.93 23.66
CA GLU A 161 -1.29 -11.27 22.37
C GLU A 161 -1.31 -10.04 21.46
N THR A 162 -1.10 -10.25 20.16
CA THR A 162 -0.97 -9.16 19.19
C THR A 162 -2.04 -9.22 18.12
N LEU A 163 -2.67 -8.08 17.84
CA LEU A 163 -3.47 -7.85 16.65
C LEU A 163 -2.56 -7.31 15.55
N HIS A 164 -2.39 -8.06 14.46
CA HIS A 164 -1.65 -7.59 13.29
C HIS A 164 -2.46 -6.52 12.53
N THR A 165 -1.85 -5.39 12.21
CA THR A 165 -2.55 -4.24 11.60
C THR A 165 -2.07 -3.89 10.19
N GLU A 166 -0.77 -4.05 9.89
CA GLU A 166 -0.23 -3.68 8.58
C GLU A 166 1.02 -4.48 8.20
N TYR A 167 1.17 -4.77 6.91
CA TYR A 167 2.44 -5.16 6.31
C TYR A 167 3.09 -3.97 5.63
N SER A 168 4.41 -3.89 5.68
CA SER A 168 5.17 -3.07 4.75
C SER A 168 6.36 -3.84 4.20
N HIS A 169 6.10 -4.56 3.11
CA HIS A 169 7.11 -5.27 2.33
C HIS A 169 8.14 -4.30 1.76
N LYS A 170 9.40 -4.72 1.84
CA LYS A 170 10.57 -4.03 1.32
C LYS A 170 11.10 -4.81 0.14
N PHE A 171 11.58 -4.09 -0.85
CA PHE A 171 11.79 -4.67 -2.17
C PHE A 171 13.25 -4.68 -2.58
N THR A 172 13.58 -5.65 -3.44
CA THR A 172 14.72 -5.51 -4.35
C THR A 172 14.18 -5.06 -5.71
N LEU A 173 14.96 -4.26 -6.45
CA LEU A 173 14.57 -3.83 -7.79
C LEU A 173 14.30 -5.03 -8.70
N THR A 174 15.21 -6.03 -8.66
CA THR A 174 15.07 -7.26 -9.43
C THR A 174 13.82 -8.05 -9.06
N GLY A 175 13.50 -8.16 -7.76
CA GLY A 175 12.30 -8.87 -7.31
C GLY A 175 11.01 -8.23 -7.81
N VAL A 176 10.93 -6.89 -7.80
CA VAL A 176 9.77 -6.16 -8.35
C VAL A 176 9.67 -6.33 -9.85
N GLN A 177 10.77 -6.21 -10.57
CA GLN A 177 10.80 -6.42 -12.02
C GLN A 177 10.36 -7.84 -12.40
N GLN A 178 10.82 -8.86 -11.68
CA GLN A 178 10.41 -10.25 -11.87
C GLN A 178 8.90 -10.43 -11.61
N ALA A 179 8.39 -9.92 -10.49
CA ALA A 179 6.97 -10.01 -10.15
C ALA A 179 6.08 -9.32 -11.19
N ALA A 180 6.51 -8.16 -11.69
CA ALA A 180 5.84 -7.44 -12.77
C ALA A 180 5.87 -8.24 -14.08
N SER A 181 7.02 -8.83 -14.45
CA SER A 181 7.13 -9.67 -15.65
C SER A 181 6.30 -10.94 -15.61
N MET A 182 6.15 -11.57 -14.44
CA MET A 182 5.22 -12.68 -14.27
C MET A 182 3.76 -12.29 -14.53
N ALA A 183 3.41 -11.01 -14.38
CA ALA A 183 2.09 -10.46 -14.68
C ALA A 183 1.98 -9.85 -16.10
N GLY A 184 3.01 -10.01 -16.94
CA GLY A 184 3.02 -9.51 -18.33
C GLY A 184 3.52 -8.07 -18.51
N LEU A 185 4.06 -7.42 -17.46
CA LEU A 185 4.68 -6.11 -17.55
C LEU A 185 6.16 -6.23 -17.92
N GLN A 186 6.69 -5.27 -18.68
CA GLN A 186 8.08 -5.26 -19.09
C GLN A 186 8.86 -4.20 -18.34
N ALA A 187 10.00 -4.58 -17.75
CA ALA A 187 10.88 -3.65 -17.07
C ALA A 187 11.39 -2.56 -18.04
N GLY A 188 11.34 -1.30 -17.59
CA GLY A 188 11.92 -0.15 -18.27
C GLY A 188 12.96 0.55 -17.38
N PRO A 189 13.13 1.87 -17.54
CA PRO A 189 14.03 2.65 -16.71
C PRO A 189 13.76 2.52 -15.21
N VAL A 190 14.83 2.62 -14.43
CA VAL A 190 14.80 2.63 -12.96
C VAL A 190 15.61 3.80 -12.46
N TRP A 191 15.07 4.50 -11.46
CA TRP A 191 15.75 5.57 -10.74
C TRP A 191 15.77 5.25 -9.25
N THR A 192 16.85 5.64 -8.59
CA THR A 192 16.95 5.53 -7.12
C THR A 192 17.46 6.85 -6.55
N ASP A 193 17.18 7.09 -5.28
CA ASP A 193 17.89 8.12 -4.55
C ASP A 193 19.39 7.72 -4.37
N PRO A 194 20.28 8.67 -4.01
CA PRO A 194 21.71 8.39 -3.87
C PRO A 194 22.06 7.28 -2.86
N LEU A 195 21.21 7.05 -1.86
CA LEU A 195 21.42 6.01 -0.85
C LEU A 195 20.79 4.66 -1.24
N GLN A 196 20.10 4.61 -2.38
CA GLN A 196 19.39 3.42 -2.87
C GLN A 196 18.37 2.89 -1.86
N TRP A 197 17.69 3.79 -1.16
CA TRP A 197 16.67 3.47 -0.17
C TRP A 197 15.27 3.40 -0.77
N PHE A 198 15.06 4.08 -1.89
CA PHE A 198 13.80 4.15 -2.60
C PHE A 198 14.04 4.01 -4.11
N GLY A 199 13.20 3.20 -4.76
CA GLY A 199 13.25 2.96 -6.19
C GLY A 199 12.00 3.48 -6.89
N LEU A 200 12.17 4.13 -8.03
CA LEU A 200 11.12 4.46 -8.96
C LEU A 200 11.33 3.65 -10.24
N LEU A 201 10.37 2.78 -10.57
CA LEU A 201 10.45 1.88 -11.70
C LEU A 201 9.41 2.28 -12.75
N TRP A 202 9.87 2.44 -13.99
CA TRP A 202 8.99 2.48 -15.15
C TRP A 202 8.75 1.07 -15.66
N LEU A 203 7.50 0.63 -15.71
CA LEU A 203 7.08 -0.67 -16.21
C LEU A 203 6.18 -0.47 -17.43
N ASN A 204 6.59 -0.99 -18.58
CA ASN A 204 5.81 -0.92 -19.81
C ASN A 204 4.72 -2.00 -19.80
N ILE A 205 3.55 -1.67 -20.35
CA ILE A 205 2.44 -2.61 -20.53
C ILE A 205 2.28 -2.86 -22.02
N PRO A 206 2.56 -4.09 -22.52
CA PRO A 206 2.43 -4.40 -23.94
C PRO A 206 1.02 -4.12 -24.49
N SER A 207 0.92 -3.72 -25.76
CA SER A 207 -0.37 -3.46 -26.44
C SER A 207 -1.14 -4.74 -26.79
N THR A 208 -0.43 -5.85 -26.89
CA THR A 208 -0.98 -7.19 -27.01
C THR A 208 -0.50 -7.99 -25.82
N LEU A 209 -1.41 -8.55 -25.02
CA LEU A 209 -1.10 -9.68 -24.16
C LEU A 209 -0.69 -10.81 -25.09
N GLU A 210 0.59 -10.86 -25.50
CA GLU A 210 1.16 -12.05 -26.09
C GLU A 210 0.94 -13.15 -25.08
N THR A 211 -0.05 -13.99 -25.36
CA THR A 211 -0.41 -15.13 -24.54
C THR A 211 0.82 -16.02 -24.57
N ALA A 212 1.58 -16.01 -23.47
CA ALA A 212 2.68 -16.93 -23.28
C ALA A 212 2.11 -18.35 -23.46
N ARG A 213 2.54 -19.01 -24.53
CA ARG A 213 2.30 -20.44 -24.78
C ARG A 213 3.25 -21.27 -23.91
#